data_AF-A0A944KTC5-F1
#
_entry.id   AF-A0A944KTC5-F1
#
_cell.length_a   1.000
_cell.length_b   1.000
_cell.length_c   1.000
_cell.angle_alpha   90.00
_cell.angle_beta   90.00
_cell.angle_gamma   90.00
#
_symmetry.space_group_name_H-M   'P 1'
#
loop_
_entity.id
_entity.type
_entity.pdbx_description
1 polymer ?
#
loop_
_entity_poly.entity_id
_entity_poly.type
_entity_poly.pdbx_seq_one_letter_code
_entity_poly.pdbx_strand_id
1 'polypeptide(L)'
;MTLVELIGRADERSLAASAVACLDRCLPLLEYVEGAGRIGLDTDEALRPLWVAVEGGDAWLGQLRRVAAVVQRVAGAAPGELAPFAIRMAAAVPAAYHGPELRDWAEDCSAAVLEVHLRLDGVATGNDEARVKAYRNGETDGISPLTAGELRRQAQLLEMLAEGSGGGGLNHALQLSNEGKRVLRAAASRRARSRG
;
A
#
# COMPACT_ATOMS: atom_id res chain seq x y z
N MET A 1 0.74 20.06 3.72
CA MET A 1 1.05 19.64 2.34
C MET A 1 0.02 18.62 1.91
N THR A 2 -0.33 18.60 0.63
CA THR A 2 -1.16 17.53 0.07
C THR A 2 -0.33 16.24 -0.08
N LEU A 3 -1.00 15.11 -0.25
CA LEU A 3 -0.29 13.84 -0.43
C LEU A 3 0.49 13.83 -1.76
N VAL A 4 -0.03 14.48 -2.80
CA VAL A 4 0.68 14.69 -4.07
C VAL A 4 1.96 15.50 -3.86
N GLU A 5 1.90 16.59 -3.08
CA GLU A 5 3.08 17.40 -2.78
C GLU A 5 4.14 16.63 -1.98
N LEU A 6 3.71 15.80 -1.03
CA LEU A 6 4.62 14.95 -0.22
C LEU A 6 5.34 13.92 -1.10
N ILE A 7 4.61 13.20 -1.96
CA ILE A 7 5.20 12.22 -2.89
C ILE A 7 6.12 12.91 -3.91
N GLY A 8 5.72 14.07 -4.44
CA GLY A 8 6.53 14.81 -5.42
C GLY A 8 7.91 15.24 -4.91
N ARG A 9 8.04 15.47 -3.59
CA ARG A 9 9.28 15.93 -2.95
C ARG A 9 10.09 14.82 -2.28
N ALA A 10 9.55 13.61 -2.21
CA ALA A 10 10.19 12.48 -1.57
C ALA A 10 11.45 12.03 -2.33
N ASP A 11 12.48 11.61 -1.58
CA ASP A 11 13.67 10.95 -2.10
C ASP A 11 13.40 9.47 -2.44
N GLU A 12 14.35 8.78 -3.08
CA GLU A 12 14.15 7.38 -3.46
C GLU A 12 13.80 6.47 -2.28
N ARG A 13 14.44 6.69 -1.12
CA ARG A 13 14.18 5.93 0.12
C ARG A 13 12.74 6.09 0.56
N SER A 14 12.25 7.32 0.61
CA SER A 14 10.89 7.65 1.06
C SER A 14 9.83 7.14 0.07
N LEU A 15 10.11 7.24 -1.23
CA LEU A 15 9.26 6.68 -2.28
C LEU A 15 9.17 5.15 -2.17
N ALA A 16 10.31 4.47 -2.05
CA ALA A 16 10.39 3.02 -1.89
C ALA A 16 9.64 2.54 -0.63
N ALA A 17 9.87 3.18 0.52
CA ALA A 17 9.23 2.83 1.78
C ALA A 17 7.72 3.09 1.76
N SER A 18 7.28 4.23 1.21
CA SER A 18 5.85 4.57 1.16
C SER A 18 5.05 3.64 0.24
N ALA A 19 5.61 3.29 -0.92
CA ALA A 19 5.01 2.33 -1.84
C ALA A 19 4.95 0.91 -1.23
N VAL A 20 6.02 0.45 -0.59
CA VAL A 20 6.00 -0.82 0.17
C VAL A 20 4.97 -0.79 1.27
N ALA A 21 4.79 0.32 1.98
CA ALA A 21 3.75 0.45 3.01
C ALA A 21 2.34 0.26 2.44
N CYS A 22 2.07 0.81 1.26
CA CYS A 22 0.78 0.66 0.60
C CYS A 22 0.57 -0.81 0.13
N LEU A 23 1.59 -1.43 -0.47
CA LEU A 23 1.54 -2.83 -0.87
C LEU A 23 1.36 -3.76 0.34
N ASP A 24 2.11 -3.53 1.43
CA ASP A 24 2.05 -4.28 2.69
C ASP A 24 0.65 -4.28 3.30
N ARG A 25 -0.04 -3.14 3.24
CA ARG A 25 -1.45 -3.05 3.69
C ARG A 25 -2.38 -3.87 2.81
N CYS A 26 -2.13 -3.93 1.50
CA CYS A 26 -3.00 -4.61 0.55
C CYS A 26 -2.72 -6.10 0.38
N LEU A 27 -1.52 -6.62 0.70
CA LEU A 27 -1.22 -8.05 0.59
C LEU A 27 -2.19 -8.98 1.34
N PRO A 28 -2.67 -8.63 2.56
CA PRO A 28 -3.68 -9.44 3.25
C PRO A 28 -5.00 -9.61 2.51
N LEU A 29 -5.30 -8.78 1.49
CA LEU A 29 -6.48 -8.98 0.65
C LEU A 29 -6.40 -10.28 -0.16
N LEU A 30 -5.19 -10.82 -0.35
CA LEU A 30 -4.94 -12.12 -0.96
C LEU A 30 -5.14 -13.28 0.04
N GLU A 31 -5.15 -13.03 1.35
CA GLU A 31 -5.29 -14.08 2.38
C GLU A 31 -6.73 -14.57 2.55
N TYR A 32 -7.73 -13.87 1.99
CA TYR A 32 -9.13 -14.31 1.97
C TYR A 32 -9.41 -15.43 0.93
N VAL A 33 -8.37 -16.02 0.34
CA VAL A 33 -8.46 -17.29 -0.40
C VAL A 33 -8.74 -18.43 0.60
N GLU A 34 -9.84 -19.16 0.44
CA GLU A 34 -9.97 -20.48 1.08
C GLU A 34 -8.80 -21.37 0.63
N GLY A 35 -7.92 -21.75 1.57
CA GLY A 35 -6.70 -22.49 1.28
C GLY A 35 -5.43 -21.64 1.12
N ALA A 36 -5.44 -20.36 1.47
CA ALA A 36 -4.26 -19.47 1.46
C ALA A 36 -3.03 -20.02 2.22
N GLY A 37 -3.25 -20.89 3.22
CA GLY A 37 -2.17 -21.65 3.88
C GLY A 37 -1.35 -22.55 2.94
N ARG A 38 -1.85 -22.85 1.73
CA ARG A 38 -1.12 -23.59 0.67
C ARG A 38 -0.30 -22.71 -0.26
N ILE A 39 -0.44 -21.39 -0.18
CA ILE A 39 0.32 -20.46 -1.01
C ILE A 39 1.76 -20.31 -0.47
N GLY A 40 1.99 -20.69 0.79
CA GLY A 40 3.31 -20.69 1.42
C GLY A 40 3.91 -19.29 1.59
N LEU A 41 3.11 -18.23 1.43
CA LEU A 41 3.55 -16.85 1.63
C LEU A 41 2.95 -16.33 2.93
N ASP A 42 3.74 -16.40 4.00
CA ASP A 42 3.54 -15.48 5.11
C ASP A 42 3.92 -14.08 4.60
N THR A 43 2.91 -13.27 4.29
CA THR A 43 3.10 -11.93 3.73
C THR A 43 3.83 -11.01 4.71
N ASP A 44 3.64 -11.23 6.02
CA ASP A 44 4.30 -10.50 7.09
C ASP A 44 5.80 -10.90 7.20
N GLU A 45 6.13 -12.17 6.97
CA GLU A 45 7.52 -12.64 6.89
C GLU A 45 8.21 -12.18 5.59
N ALA A 46 7.52 -12.25 4.46
CA ALA A 46 8.07 -11.92 3.15
C ALA A 46 8.43 -10.43 2.98
N LEU A 47 7.69 -9.54 3.62
CA LEU A 47 7.91 -8.09 3.52
C LEU A 47 8.88 -7.54 4.56
N ARG A 48 9.14 -8.25 5.67
CA ARG A 48 10.05 -7.78 6.72
C ARG A 48 11.46 -7.48 6.20
N PRO A 49 12.09 -8.33 5.35
CA PRO A 49 13.40 -8.00 4.77
C PRO A 49 13.39 -6.74 3.91
N LEU A 50 12.28 -6.44 3.23
CA LEU A 50 12.16 -5.25 2.37
C LEU A 50 12.16 -3.95 3.17
N TRP A 51 11.53 -3.95 4.35
CA TRP A 51 11.55 -2.79 5.25
C TRP A 51 12.95 -2.49 5.79
N VAL A 52 13.71 -3.54 6.13
CA VAL A 52 15.08 -3.39 6.64
C VAL A 52 16.04 -2.90 5.54
N ALA A 53 15.83 -3.35 4.31
CA ALA A 53 16.74 -3.12 3.20
C ALA A 53 16.32 -1.98 2.26
N VAL A 54 15.40 -1.08 2.64
CA VAL A 54 14.78 -0.13 1.70
C VAL A 54 15.76 0.82 0.99
N GLU A 55 16.93 1.08 1.58
CA GLU A 55 18.02 1.86 0.98
C GLU A 55 18.97 1.02 0.09
N GLY A 56 18.74 -0.28 0.00
CA GLY A 56 19.63 -1.24 -0.66
C GLY A 56 19.62 -1.19 -2.19
N GLY A 57 19.03 -0.16 -2.80
CA GLY A 57 19.02 0.05 -4.24
C GLY A 57 18.50 -1.15 -5.04
N ASP A 58 19.27 -1.57 -6.04
CA ASP A 58 18.93 -2.72 -6.90
C ASP A 58 18.84 -4.05 -6.14
N ALA A 59 19.58 -4.21 -5.03
CA ALA A 59 19.50 -5.43 -4.22
C ALA A 59 18.13 -5.55 -3.54
N TRP A 60 17.62 -4.42 -3.02
CA TRP A 60 16.26 -4.32 -2.50
C TRP A 60 15.22 -4.53 -3.61
N LEU A 61 15.43 -3.94 -4.78
CA LEU A 61 14.51 -4.11 -5.91
C LEU A 61 14.43 -5.57 -6.36
N GLY A 62 15.56 -6.29 -6.35
CA GLY A 62 15.60 -7.72 -6.59
C GLY A 62 14.81 -8.54 -5.57
N GLN A 63 14.81 -8.14 -4.29
CA GLN A 63 13.95 -8.75 -3.27
C GLN A 63 12.47 -8.44 -3.54
N LEU A 64 12.13 -7.19 -3.87
CA LEU A 64 10.76 -6.75 -4.13
C LEU A 64 10.16 -7.51 -5.31
N ARG A 65 10.93 -7.70 -6.39
CA ARG A 65 10.53 -8.51 -7.55
C ARG A 65 10.26 -9.96 -7.21
N ARG A 66 10.99 -10.54 -6.24
CA ARG A 66 10.70 -11.92 -5.78
C ARG A 66 9.35 -11.99 -5.09
N VAL A 67 9.03 -11.02 -4.23
CA VAL A 67 7.70 -10.93 -3.61
C VAL A 67 6.62 -10.73 -4.67
N ALA A 68 6.83 -9.82 -5.62
CA ALA A 68 5.92 -9.59 -6.73
C ALA A 68 5.66 -10.84 -7.57
N ALA A 69 6.72 -11.61 -7.89
CA ALA A 69 6.59 -12.85 -8.64
C ALA A 69 5.75 -13.89 -7.88
N VAL A 70 5.83 -13.94 -6.53
CA VAL A 70 4.94 -14.80 -5.74
C VAL A 70 3.49 -14.33 -5.84
N VAL A 71 3.24 -13.02 -5.68
CA VAL A 71 1.90 -12.42 -5.83
C VAL A 71 1.31 -12.74 -7.20
N GLN A 72 2.08 -12.65 -8.28
CA GLN A 72 1.61 -12.97 -9.63
C GLN A 72 1.22 -14.44 -9.81
N ARG A 73 1.95 -15.38 -9.19
CA ARG A 73 1.61 -16.81 -9.27
C ARG A 73 0.24 -17.13 -8.67
N VAL A 74 -0.24 -16.30 -7.75
CA VAL A 74 -1.46 -16.56 -6.98
C VAL A 74 -2.62 -15.66 -7.40
N ALA A 75 -2.35 -14.71 -8.31
CA ALA A 75 -3.30 -13.72 -8.79
C ALA A 75 -4.60 -14.34 -9.35
N GLY A 76 -4.48 -15.45 -10.10
CA GLY A 76 -5.63 -16.14 -10.69
C GLY A 76 -6.50 -16.94 -9.70
N ALA A 77 -6.01 -17.17 -8.48
CA ALA A 77 -6.72 -17.89 -7.43
C ALA A 77 -7.26 -16.98 -6.32
N ALA A 78 -6.92 -15.68 -6.35
CA ALA A 78 -7.33 -14.72 -5.33
C ALA A 78 -8.82 -14.35 -5.48
N PRO A 79 -9.68 -14.65 -4.50
CA PRO A 79 -11.08 -14.26 -4.54
C PRO A 79 -11.25 -12.79 -4.16
N GLY A 80 -12.39 -12.22 -4.54
CA GLY A 80 -12.85 -10.93 -4.03
C GLY A 80 -12.44 -9.72 -4.89
N GLU A 81 -13.30 -8.71 -4.85
CA GLU A 81 -13.20 -7.48 -5.66
C GLU A 81 -11.98 -6.60 -5.33
N LEU A 82 -11.29 -6.87 -4.22
CA LEU A 82 -10.17 -6.06 -3.72
C LEU A 82 -8.80 -6.68 -3.98
N ALA A 83 -8.71 -8.00 -4.21
CA ALA A 83 -7.46 -8.67 -4.54
C ALA A 83 -6.73 -8.09 -5.76
N PRO A 84 -7.42 -7.64 -6.84
CA PRO A 84 -6.76 -7.04 -8.00
C PRO A 84 -5.88 -5.82 -7.70
N PHE A 85 -6.13 -5.08 -6.61
CA PHE A 85 -5.28 -3.93 -6.24
C PHE A 85 -3.88 -4.37 -5.83
N ALA A 86 -3.76 -5.35 -4.93
CA ALA A 86 -2.46 -5.90 -4.52
C ALA A 86 -1.70 -6.51 -5.70
N ILE A 87 -2.42 -7.21 -6.59
CA ILE A 87 -1.85 -7.83 -7.79
C ILE A 87 -1.30 -6.76 -8.75
N ARG A 88 -2.05 -5.67 -8.99
CA ARG A 88 -1.60 -4.56 -9.84
C ARG A 88 -0.39 -3.83 -9.25
N MET A 89 -0.41 -3.50 -7.97
CA MET A 89 0.73 -2.88 -7.27
C MET A 89 2.00 -3.74 -7.41
N ALA A 90 1.86 -5.06 -7.23
CA ALA A 90 2.97 -6.00 -7.39
C ALA A 90 3.44 -6.14 -8.84
N ALA A 91 2.53 -6.10 -9.82
CA ALA A 91 2.88 -6.16 -11.24
C ALA A 91 3.65 -4.91 -11.70
N ALA A 92 3.39 -3.76 -11.07
CA ALA A 92 3.97 -2.46 -11.41
C ALA A 92 5.30 -2.16 -10.68
N VAL A 93 5.94 -3.16 -10.05
CA VAL A 93 7.23 -2.97 -9.39
C VAL A 93 8.26 -2.35 -10.36
N PRO A 94 9.02 -1.32 -9.95
CA PRO A 94 9.94 -0.58 -10.82
C PRO A 94 10.97 -1.43 -11.56
N ALA A 95 11.44 -0.94 -12.72
CA ALA A 95 12.52 -1.52 -13.50
C ALA A 95 13.92 -1.13 -12.97
N ALA A 96 14.02 0.00 -12.27
CA ALA A 96 15.23 0.47 -11.61
C ALA A 96 14.91 1.14 -10.26
N TYR A 97 15.89 1.14 -9.34
CA TYR A 97 15.82 1.94 -8.13
C TYR A 97 16.18 3.40 -8.48
N HIS A 98 15.23 4.10 -9.11
CA HIS A 98 15.44 5.44 -9.65
C HIS A 98 14.22 6.33 -9.35
N GLY A 99 14.46 7.59 -8.97
CA GLY A 99 13.44 8.54 -8.51
C GLY A 99 12.14 8.57 -9.34
N PRO A 100 12.17 8.83 -10.65
CA PRO A 100 10.99 8.78 -11.53
C PRO A 100 10.19 7.48 -11.43
N GLU A 101 10.83 6.32 -11.58
CA GLU A 101 10.12 5.03 -11.56
C GLU A 101 9.54 4.70 -10.17
N LEU A 102 10.29 5.04 -9.12
CA LEU A 102 9.82 4.90 -7.74
C LEU A 102 8.66 5.85 -7.45
N ARG A 103 8.65 7.05 -8.05
CA ARG A 103 7.57 8.02 -7.91
C ARG A 103 6.30 7.54 -8.56
N ASP A 104 6.35 7.13 -9.82
CA ASP A 104 5.20 6.59 -10.54
C ASP A 104 4.58 5.42 -9.77
N TRP A 105 5.43 4.49 -9.32
CA TRP A 105 4.98 3.35 -8.52
C TRP A 105 4.38 3.75 -7.17
N ALA A 106 4.97 4.73 -6.47
CA ALA A 106 4.44 5.24 -5.21
C ALA A 106 3.10 5.97 -5.39
N GLU A 107 2.93 6.74 -6.47
CA GLU A 107 1.66 7.40 -6.80
C GLU A 107 0.54 6.39 -7.07
N ASP A 108 0.84 5.36 -7.86
CA ASP A 108 -0.11 4.29 -8.16
C ASP A 108 -0.48 3.49 -6.91
N CYS A 109 0.53 3.10 -6.12
CA CYS A 109 0.31 2.39 -4.85
C CYS A 109 -0.53 3.23 -3.87
N SER A 110 -0.23 4.52 -3.75
CA SER A 110 -0.96 5.48 -2.91
C SER A 110 -2.43 5.59 -3.32
N ALA A 111 -2.70 5.75 -4.62
CA ALA A 111 -4.05 5.84 -5.14
C ALA A 111 -4.82 4.53 -4.94
N ALA A 112 -4.19 3.40 -5.26
CA ALA A 112 -4.81 2.09 -5.19
C ALA A 112 -5.22 1.70 -3.76
N VAL A 113 -4.40 1.98 -2.73
CA VAL A 113 -4.79 1.69 -1.35
C VAL A 113 -5.92 2.62 -0.85
N LEU A 114 -5.96 3.88 -1.30
CA LEU A 114 -7.08 4.79 -0.98
C LEU A 114 -8.39 4.32 -1.63
N GLU A 115 -8.33 3.85 -2.87
CA GLU A 115 -9.50 3.29 -3.55
C GLU A 115 -10.03 2.04 -2.82
N VAL A 116 -9.13 1.17 -2.34
CA VAL A 116 -9.53 0.03 -1.48
C VAL A 116 -10.27 0.51 -0.24
N HIS A 117 -9.77 1.54 0.46
CA HIS A 117 -10.42 2.07 1.67
C HIS A 117 -11.79 2.69 1.34
N LEU A 118 -11.90 3.42 0.22
CA LEU A 118 -13.14 4.01 -0.25
C LEU A 118 -14.21 2.95 -0.56
N ARG A 119 -13.83 1.86 -1.22
CA ARG A 119 -14.74 0.74 -1.50
C ARG A 119 -15.19 0.02 -0.23
N LEU A 120 -14.31 -0.07 0.77
CA LEU A 120 -14.63 -0.66 2.07
C LEU A 120 -15.54 0.21 2.93
N ASP A 121 -15.49 1.54 2.77
CA ASP A 121 -16.44 2.47 3.40
C ASP A 121 -17.88 2.29 2.89
N GLY A 122 -18.09 1.55 1.79
CA GLY A 122 -19.42 1.28 1.23
C GLY A 122 -20.03 2.48 0.51
N VAL A 123 -19.21 3.48 0.16
CA VAL A 123 -19.63 4.60 -0.69
C VAL A 123 -20.08 4.06 -2.05
N ALA A 124 -21.13 4.65 -2.63
CA ALA A 124 -21.64 4.23 -3.93
C ALA A 124 -20.51 4.20 -4.97
N THR A 125 -20.34 3.04 -5.60
CA THR A 125 -19.33 2.78 -6.61
C THR A 125 -19.56 3.72 -7.80
N GLY A 126 -18.49 4.37 -8.25
CA GLY A 126 -18.54 5.25 -9.41
C GLY A 126 -17.75 6.51 -9.13
N ASN A 127 -16.82 6.81 -10.05
CA ASN A 127 -15.89 7.93 -9.94
C ASN A 127 -14.87 7.81 -8.78
N ASP A 128 -14.56 6.59 -8.33
CA ASP A 128 -13.62 6.33 -7.24
C ASP A 128 -12.24 6.95 -7.54
N GLU A 129 -11.75 6.81 -8.78
CA GLU A 129 -10.49 7.39 -9.24
C GLU A 129 -10.45 8.92 -9.06
N ALA A 130 -11.51 9.63 -9.49
CA ALA A 130 -11.54 11.09 -9.36
C ALA A 130 -11.67 11.53 -7.91
N ARG A 131 -12.42 10.80 -7.07
CA ARG A 131 -12.50 11.07 -5.62
C ARG A 131 -11.14 10.87 -4.96
N VAL A 132 -10.46 9.77 -5.25
CA VAL A 132 -9.10 9.50 -4.75
C VAL A 132 -8.14 10.60 -5.20
N LYS A 133 -8.21 11.02 -6.45
CA LYS A 133 -7.42 12.15 -6.97
C LYS A 133 -7.70 13.44 -6.19
N ALA A 134 -8.97 13.78 -5.96
CA ALA A 134 -9.38 14.94 -5.19
C ALA A 134 -8.85 14.88 -3.74
N TYR A 135 -9.03 13.75 -3.05
CA TYR A 135 -8.53 13.53 -1.68
C TYR A 135 -7.01 13.67 -1.59
N ARG A 136 -6.26 13.11 -2.55
CA ARG A 136 -4.80 13.23 -2.60
C ARG A 136 -4.35 14.68 -2.82
N ASN A 137 -5.17 15.50 -3.49
CA ASN A 137 -4.98 16.94 -3.69
C ASN A 137 -5.51 17.81 -2.53
N GLY A 138 -6.02 17.21 -1.45
CA GLY A 138 -6.48 17.92 -0.26
C GLY A 138 -7.97 18.28 -0.24
N GLU A 139 -8.73 17.93 -1.26
CA GLU A 139 -10.18 18.13 -1.31
C GLU A 139 -10.90 17.04 -0.49
N THR A 140 -10.85 17.13 0.84
CA THR A 140 -11.34 16.07 1.74
C THR A 140 -12.77 16.28 2.24
N ASP A 141 -13.57 17.12 1.60
CA ASP A 141 -14.96 17.31 2.02
C ASP A 141 -15.77 16.02 1.81
N GLY A 142 -16.59 15.67 2.81
CA GLY A 142 -17.37 14.43 2.79
C GLY A 142 -16.57 13.12 2.79
N ILE A 143 -15.25 13.15 3.03
CA ILE A 143 -14.43 11.94 3.08
C ILE A 143 -14.86 11.02 4.22
N SER A 144 -15.00 9.73 3.92
CA SER A 144 -15.39 8.71 4.89
C SER A 144 -14.26 8.37 5.87
N PRO A 145 -14.56 7.95 7.11
CA PRO A 145 -13.54 7.82 8.16
C PRO A 145 -12.40 6.84 7.87
N LEU A 146 -12.68 5.71 7.19
CA LEU A 146 -11.64 4.73 6.87
C LEU A 146 -10.66 5.29 5.83
N THR A 147 -11.19 5.91 4.77
CA THR A 147 -10.40 6.59 3.73
C THR A 147 -9.62 7.78 4.28
N ALA A 148 -10.25 8.59 5.14
CA ALA A 148 -9.59 9.71 5.82
C ALA A 148 -8.43 9.24 6.71
N GLY A 149 -8.61 8.12 7.41
CA GLY A 149 -7.58 7.50 8.23
C GLY A 149 -6.38 7.06 7.38
N GLU A 150 -6.61 6.50 6.20
CA GLU A 150 -5.52 6.08 5.31
C GLU A 150 -4.78 7.26 4.68
N LEU A 151 -5.51 8.28 4.24
CA LEU A 151 -4.91 9.51 3.73
C LEU A 151 -3.95 10.12 4.76
N ARG A 152 -4.37 10.23 6.02
CA ARG A 152 -3.52 10.71 7.12
C ARG A 152 -2.30 9.83 7.36
N ARG A 153 -2.46 8.49 7.35
CA ARG A 153 -1.32 7.57 7.55
C ARG A 153 -0.27 7.69 6.45
N GLN A 154 -0.69 7.84 5.19
CA GLN A 154 0.26 8.04 4.09
C GLN A 154 1.03 9.36 4.21
N ALA A 155 0.31 10.45 4.51
CA ALA A 155 0.94 11.75 4.72
C ALA A 155 1.94 11.70 5.89
N GLN A 156 1.51 11.19 7.04
CA GLN A 156 2.33 11.06 8.23
C GLN A 156 3.57 10.18 7.99
N LEU A 157 3.43 9.08 7.24
CA LEU A 157 4.55 8.22 6.87
C LEU A 157 5.60 8.98 6.04
N LEU A 158 5.17 9.74 5.03
CA LEU A 158 6.09 10.52 4.19
C LEU A 158 6.76 11.66 4.97
N GLU A 159 6.02 12.34 5.85
CA GLU A 159 6.56 13.38 6.73
C GLU A 159 7.63 12.80 7.67
N MET A 160 7.37 11.67 8.33
CA MET A 160 8.36 10.99 9.19
C MET A 160 9.63 10.58 8.43
N LEU A 161 9.48 10.13 7.18
CA LEU A 161 10.62 9.70 6.36
C LEU A 161 11.43 10.89 5.85
N ALA A 162 10.78 12.00 5.53
CA ALA A 162 11.46 13.24 5.15
C ALA A 162 12.24 13.87 6.31
N GLU A 163 11.73 13.79 7.54
CA GLU A 163 12.39 14.30 8.75
C GLU A 163 13.52 13.38 9.25
N GLY A 164 13.40 12.07 9.02
CA GLY A 164 14.26 11.06 9.61
C GLY A 164 15.38 10.58 8.70
N SER A 165 16.54 11.25 8.72
CA SER A 165 17.79 10.79 8.07
C SER A 165 18.44 9.57 8.78
N GLY A 166 17.80 9.03 9.82
CA GLY A 166 18.30 7.91 10.63
C GLY A 166 17.32 6.74 10.73
N GLY A 167 17.78 5.57 11.22
CA GLY A 167 17.00 4.33 11.31
C GLY A 167 15.70 4.41 12.15
N GLY A 168 15.52 5.46 12.96
CA GLY A 168 14.30 5.69 13.74
C GLY A 168 13.05 5.94 12.88
N GLY A 169 13.18 6.64 11.74
CA GLY A 169 12.05 6.96 10.87
C GLY A 169 11.39 5.72 10.25
N LEU A 170 12.20 4.77 9.79
CA LEU A 170 11.70 3.51 9.20
C LEU A 170 10.98 2.62 10.20
N ASN A 171 11.48 2.55 11.44
CA ASN A 171 10.81 1.77 12.48
C ASN A 171 9.41 2.33 12.77
N HIS A 172 9.26 3.66 12.85
CA HIS A 172 7.94 4.27 13.02
C HIS A 172 7.06 4.07 11.79
N ALA A 173 7.60 4.21 10.58
CA ALA A 173 6.87 3.93 9.34
C ALA A 173 6.36 2.47 9.28
N LEU A 174 7.17 1.50 9.71
CA LEU A 174 6.76 0.10 9.82
C LEU A 174 5.64 -0.11 10.84
N GLN A 175 5.72 0.54 12.02
CA GLN A 175 4.63 0.47 13.01
C GLN A 175 3.31 1.03 12.44
N LEU A 176 3.39 2.16 11.72
CA LEU A 176 2.25 2.78 11.08
C LEU A 176 1.68 1.91 9.94
N SER A 177 2.54 1.22 9.19
CA SER A 177 2.13 0.22 8.19
C SER A 177 1.37 -0.92 8.84
N ASN A 178 1.91 -1.48 9.93
CA ASN A 178 1.27 -2.57 10.68
C ASN A 178 -0.09 -2.17 11.26
N GLU A 179 -0.23 -0.92 11.74
CA GLU A 179 -1.52 -0.39 12.15
C GLU A 179 -2.52 -0.32 10.99
N GLY A 180 -2.12 0.28 9.87
CA GLY A 180 -2.97 0.36 8.67
C GLY A 180 -3.41 -1.03 8.18
N LYS A 181 -2.51 -2.00 8.22
CA LYS A 181 -2.79 -3.40 7.87
C LYS A 181 -3.86 -4.03 8.77
N ARG A 182 -3.77 -3.83 10.09
CA ARG A 182 -4.79 -4.29 11.05
C ARG A 182 -6.15 -3.62 10.81
N VAL A 183 -6.16 -2.32 10.55
CA VAL A 183 -7.38 -1.57 10.23
C VAL A 183 -8.05 -2.11 8.96
N LEU A 184 -7.28 -2.33 7.90
CA LEU A 184 -7.79 -2.84 6.64
C LEU A 184 -8.36 -4.26 6.79
N ARG A 185 -7.63 -5.19 7.43
CA ARG A 185 -8.10 -6.55 7.74
C ARG A 185 -9.43 -6.50 8.51
N ALA A 186 -9.54 -5.62 9.51
CA ALA A 186 -10.77 -5.47 10.29
C ALA A 186 -11.94 -4.92 9.45
N ALA A 187 -11.69 -3.94 8.57
CA ALA A 187 -12.71 -3.38 7.68
C ALA A 187 -13.20 -4.39 6.64
N ALA A 188 -12.29 -5.11 5.97
CA ALA A 188 -12.62 -6.17 5.02
C ALA A 188 -13.44 -7.29 5.69
N SER A 189 -13.02 -7.72 6.89
CA SER A 189 -13.73 -8.72 7.68
C SER A 189 -15.16 -8.27 8.06
N ARG A 190 -15.34 -7.01 8.48
CA ARG A 190 -16.67 -6.44 8.75
C ARG A 190 -17.56 -6.43 7.51
N ARG A 191 -17.02 -6.00 6.36
CA ARG A 191 -17.77 -5.95 5.10
C ARG A 191 -18.18 -7.33 4.61
N ALA A 192 -17.31 -8.33 4.71
CA ALA A 192 -17.63 -9.72 4.38
C ALA A 192 -18.82 -10.23 5.21
N ARG A 193 -18.84 -9.96 6.54
CA ARG A 193 -19.96 -10.33 7.41
C ARG A 193 -21.26 -9.58 7.13
N SER A 194 -21.21 -8.37 6.57
CA SER A 194 -22.43 -7.62 6.21
C SER A 194 -23.08 -8.08 4.90
N ARG A 195 -22.36 -8.86 4.10
CA ARG A 195 -22.80 -9.36 2.78
C ARG A 195 -23.23 -10.83 2.80
N GLY A 196 -22.83 -11.59 3.81
CA GLY A 196 -23.28 -12.98 4.05
C GLY A 196 -24.42 -13.00 5.05
#